data_AF-A0A3B8II04-F1
#
_entry.id   AF-A0A3B8II04-F1
#
_cell.length_a   1.000
_cell.length_b   1.000
_cell.length_c   1.000
_cell.angle_alpha   90.00
_cell.angle_beta   90.00
_cell.angle_gamma   90.00
#
_symmetry.space_group_name_H-M   'P 1'
#
loop_
_entity.id
_entity.type
_entity.pdbx_description
1 polymer ?
#
loop_
_entity_poly.entity_id
_entity_poly.type
_entity_poly.pdbx_seq_one_letter_code
_entity_poly.pdbx_strand_id
1 'polypeptide(L)'
;MTLKYVLCALAAGLFSCSAVDTPTPETTYQVVDDLDYDHMLARIGEEKLLRGVEQPDAEGALGRNKEGYFHVRFQVNMTSLSDYVVESQRIDGLEYVVSTVAYAFNHQEADGGFELVIPAHLLNSSDYTAPTEGDLASGTAFFASSLGITLLSLESSPWFVESTETEALRTALRTYDPAIERTLDYLLTHADLLKQYDAQAPNRLLFDALAYYSLGKYLDRANAIVLAQEFMELALVQTDAAQGYFIEGGGWDSSYNGVAIKLAMELYLLADEAAIKSRLAEAFIRATAWQLSRIAGNGEVSTDGNTRVYAGGESFLGNEKGVDYVKVVRALYYFGYLTDHPEVVDLGDRVLDFYH
;
A
#
# COMPACT_ATOMS: atom_id res chain seq x y z
N MET A 1 5.18 18.25 -73.79
CA MET A 1 6.49 18.22 -73.13
C MET A 1 6.36 17.29 -71.94
N THR A 2 6.82 16.06 -72.13
CA THR A 2 6.46 14.88 -71.35
C THR A 2 7.53 14.65 -70.29
N LEU A 3 7.22 14.83 -69.00
CA LEU A 3 8.13 14.51 -67.91
C LEU A 3 7.55 13.33 -67.12
N LYS A 4 8.23 12.18 -67.28
CA LYS A 4 7.98 10.92 -66.59
C LYS A 4 8.36 11.06 -65.12
N TYR A 5 7.43 10.75 -64.22
CA TYR A 5 7.75 10.50 -62.81
C TYR A 5 8.36 9.11 -62.64
N VAL A 6 9.42 9.06 -61.85
CA VAL A 6 10.16 7.87 -61.45
C VAL A 6 9.36 7.11 -60.40
N LEU A 7 9.05 5.84 -60.70
CA LEU A 7 8.60 4.84 -59.72
C LEU A 7 9.82 4.40 -58.89
N CYS A 8 9.81 4.66 -57.58
CA CYS A 8 10.63 3.92 -56.62
C CYS A 8 9.76 2.83 -56.00
N ALA A 9 10.07 1.57 -56.33
CA ALA A 9 9.57 0.40 -55.65
C ALA A 9 10.28 0.27 -54.29
N LEU A 10 9.50 0.27 -53.20
CA LEU A 10 9.97 -0.09 -51.87
C LEU A 10 9.33 -1.41 -51.47
N ALA A 11 10.19 -2.37 -51.17
CA ALA A 11 9.88 -3.75 -50.83
C ALA A 11 9.08 -3.82 -49.52
N ALA A 12 7.91 -4.45 -49.58
CA ALA A 12 7.16 -4.87 -48.39
C ALA A 12 7.85 -6.09 -47.78
N GLY A 13 8.72 -5.85 -46.80
CA GLY A 13 9.17 -6.87 -45.87
C GLY A 13 8.03 -7.19 -44.91
N LEU A 14 7.43 -8.36 -45.06
CA LEU A 14 6.48 -8.94 -44.11
C LEU A 14 7.21 -9.24 -42.80
N PHE A 15 7.26 -8.27 -41.89
CA PHE A 15 7.43 -8.57 -40.47
C PHE A 15 6.07 -9.05 -39.97
N SER A 16 5.96 -10.37 -39.83
CA SER A 16 4.97 -11.00 -38.96
C SER A 16 5.21 -10.50 -37.54
N CYS A 17 4.50 -9.45 -37.12
CA CYS A 17 4.26 -9.22 -35.71
C CYS A 17 3.52 -10.47 -35.21
N SER A 18 4.24 -11.33 -34.50
CA SER A 18 3.61 -12.32 -33.63
C SER A 18 2.68 -11.53 -32.72
N ALA A 19 1.37 -11.64 -32.94
CA ALA A 19 0.41 -11.18 -31.97
C ALA A 19 0.79 -11.84 -30.65
N VAL A 20 1.08 -11.03 -29.63
CA VAL A 20 1.13 -11.51 -28.26
C VAL A 20 -0.24 -12.13 -28.02
N ASP A 21 -0.28 -13.43 -27.72
CA ASP A 21 -1.49 -14.11 -27.29
C ASP A 21 -2.05 -13.33 -26.10
N THR A 22 -3.05 -12.47 -26.35
CA THR A 22 -3.89 -11.93 -25.29
C THR A 22 -4.53 -13.12 -24.60
N PRO A 23 -4.29 -13.36 -23.30
CA PRO A 23 -4.91 -14.45 -22.59
C PRO A 23 -6.42 -14.37 -22.79
N THR A 24 -7.01 -15.41 -23.36
CA THR A 24 -8.46 -15.57 -23.41
C THR A 24 -9.01 -15.62 -21.98
N PRO A 25 -10.18 -15.02 -21.73
CA PRO A 25 -10.76 -14.90 -20.39
C PRO A 25 -11.33 -16.25 -19.97
N GLU A 26 -10.57 -17.05 -19.20
CA GLU A 26 -11.14 -18.12 -18.37
C GLU A 26 -10.20 -18.64 -17.27
N THR A 27 -9.10 -17.93 -16.94
CA THR A 27 -8.39 -18.23 -15.68
C THR A 27 -9.30 -17.81 -14.53
N THR A 28 -9.97 -18.79 -13.93
CA THR A 28 -10.81 -18.57 -12.75
C THR A 28 -9.89 -18.65 -11.53
N TYR A 29 -9.44 -17.48 -11.05
CA TYR A 29 -8.68 -17.40 -9.81
C TYR A 29 -9.57 -17.69 -8.60
N GLN A 30 -9.03 -18.42 -7.64
CA GLN A 30 -9.64 -18.68 -6.34
C GLN A 30 -8.55 -18.66 -5.27
N VAL A 31 -8.88 -18.21 -4.06
CA VAL A 31 -7.98 -18.38 -2.92
C VAL A 31 -7.95 -19.87 -2.57
N VAL A 32 -6.75 -20.45 -2.55
CA VAL A 32 -6.54 -21.88 -2.26
C VAL A 32 -5.82 -22.12 -0.94
N ASP A 33 -5.18 -21.09 -0.38
CA ASP A 33 -4.47 -21.13 0.90
C ASP A 33 -5.03 -20.06 1.85
N ASP A 34 -5.51 -20.49 3.02
CA ASP A 34 -6.04 -19.59 4.05
C ASP A 34 -4.90 -19.12 4.97
N LEU A 35 -3.97 -18.37 4.37
CA LEU A 35 -2.79 -17.85 5.05
C LEU A 35 -3.18 -16.73 6.00
N ASP A 36 -2.53 -16.68 7.17
CA ASP A 36 -2.42 -15.46 7.95
C ASP A 36 -1.26 -14.59 7.43
N TYR A 37 -1.13 -13.39 7.99
CA TYR A 37 -0.14 -12.41 7.56
C TYR A 37 1.30 -12.91 7.66
N ASP A 38 1.71 -13.51 8.78
CA ASP A 38 3.10 -13.94 8.98
C ASP A 38 3.44 -15.15 8.09
N HIS A 39 2.51 -16.09 7.90
CA HIS A 39 2.72 -17.16 6.93
C HIS A 39 2.85 -16.62 5.51
N MET A 40 2.13 -15.56 5.14
CA MET A 40 2.32 -14.87 3.87
C MET A 40 3.73 -14.26 3.76
N LEU A 41 4.24 -13.62 4.81
CA LEU A 41 5.61 -13.08 4.81
C LEU A 41 6.65 -14.18 4.59
N ALA A 42 6.50 -15.33 5.26
CA ALA A 42 7.38 -16.49 5.08
C ALA A 42 7.33 -17.07 3.65
N ARG A 43 6.17 -17.01 2.97
CA ARG A 43 6.06 -17.40 1.55
C ARG A 43 6.81 -16.43 0.63
N ILE A 44 6.76 -15.12 0.91
CA ILE A 44 7.49 -14.10 0.14
C ILE A 44 9.00 -14.28 0.34
N GLY A 45 9.41 -14.50 1.59
CA GLY A 45 10.79 -14.74 1.98
C GLY A 45 11.65 -13.47 2.07
N GLU A 46 12.72 -13.59 2.86
CA GLU A 46 13.63 -12.50 3.22
C GLU A 46 14.15 -11.70 2.01
N GLU A 47 14.62 -12.38 0.96
CA GLU A 47 15.23 -11.73 -0.20
C GLU A 47 14.27 -10.76 -0.89
N LYS A 48 13.01 -11.18 -1.09
CA LYS A 48 12.00 -10.34 -1.75
C LYS A 48 11.51 -9.23 -0.82
N LEU A 49 11.37 -9.49 0.48
CA LEU A 49 11.00 -8.48 1.47
C LEU A 49 12.04 -7.37 1.55
N LEU A 50 13.33 -7.73 1.59
CA LEU A 50 14.45 -6.79 1.68
C LEU A 50 14.44 -5.75 0.55
N ARG A 51 14.03 -6.13 -0.67
CA ARG A 51 13.96 -5.21 -1.83
C ARG A 51 12.99 -4.05 -1.62
N GLY A 52 12.00 -4.20 -0.74
CA GLY A 52 11.02 -3.15 -0.40
C GLY A 52 11.35 -2.38 0.88
N VAL A 53 12.46 -2.69 1.55
CA VAL A 53 12.84 -2.05 2.82
C VAL A 53 13.50 -0.72 2.54
N GLU A 54 12.95 0.33 3.14
CA GLU A 54 13.63 1.60 3.31
C GLU A 54 14.26 1.64 4.71
N GLN A 55 15.59 1.77 4.77
CA GLN A 55 16.27 1.95 6.06
C GLN A 55 16.00 3.36 6.59
N PRO A 56 15.58 3.54 7.86
CA PRO A 56 15.46 4.86 8.46
C PRO A 56 16.82 5.53 8.64
N ASP A 57 16.82 6.85 8.78
CA ASP A 57 18.03 7.58 9.17
C ASP A 57 18.37 7.40 10.67
N ALA A 58 19.40 8.10 11.15
CA ALA A 58 19.85 7.99 12.54
C ALA A 58 18.84 8.48 13.58
N GLU A 59 17.81 9.25 13.17
CA GLU A 59 16.75 9.73 14.04
C GLU A 59 15.52 8.81 14.01
N GLY A 60 15.47 7.84 13.09
CA GLY A 60 14.31 6.98 12.85
C GLY A 60 13.42 7.47 11.71
N ALA A 61 13.84 8.47 10.92
CA ALA A 61 13.01 9.05 9.88
C ALA A 61 12.97 8.19 8.60
N LEU A 62 11.78 8.03 8.01
CA LEU A 62 11.57 7.44 6.69
C LEU A 62 11.04 8.45 5.68
N GLY A 63 11.13 8.10 4.40
CA GLY A 63 10.58 8.86 3.30
C GLY A 63 11.03 10.32 3.31
N ARG A 64 10.06 11.23 3.16
CA ARG A 64 10.34 12.67 3.14
C ARG A 64 10.72 13.24 4.52
N ASN A 65 10.48 12.52 5.60
CA ASN A 65 10.86 12.98 6.94
C ASN A 65 12.38 12.92 7.17
N LYS A 66 13.14 12.23 6.31
CA LYS A 66 14.63 12.25 6.32
C LYS A 66 15.24 13.62 6.02
N GLU A 67 14.48 14.54 5.44
CA GLU A 67 14.90 15.91 5.17
C GLU A 67 14.46 16.89 6.27
N GLY A 68 13.98 16.35 7.39
CA GLY A 68 13.31 17.07 8.46
C GLY A 68 11.85 16.64 8.58
N TYR A 69 11.35 16.60 9.81
CA TYR A 69 9.97 16.21 10.06
C TYR A 69 9.00 17.06 9.24
N PHE A 70 8.08 16.40 8.55
CA PHE A 70 7.02 17.04 7.79
C PHE A 70 5.66 16.66 8.35
N HIS A 71 5.33 15.36 8.29
CA HIS A 71 4.10 14.83 8.85
C HIS A 71 4.26 13.32 9.01
N VAL A 72 3.51 12.73 9.95
CA VAL A 72 3.61 11.30 10.27
C VAL A 72 3.35 10.39 9.06
N ARG A 73 2.56 10.85 8.08
CA ARG A 73 2.23 10.10 6.85
C ARG A 73 3.44 9.58 6.08
N PHE A 74 4.59 10.23 6.21
CA PHE A 74 5.82 9.80 5.52
C PHE A 74 6.56 8.68 6.24
N GLN A 75 6.02 8.18 7.36
CA GLN A 75 6.47 6.97 8.05
C GLN A 75 5.73 5.71 7.61
N VAL A 76 4.79 5.79 6.65
CA VAL A 76 3.93 4.68 6.20
C VAL A 76 4.69 3.46 5.64
N ASN A 77 5.98 3.59 5.31
CA ASN A 77 6.79 2.47 4.84
C ASN A 77 7.40 1.62 5.97
N MET A 78 7.13 1.95 7.23
CA MET A 78 7.63 1.18 8.37
C MET A 78 7.17 -0.29 8.38
N THR A 79 6.02 -0.60 7.77
CA THR A 79 5.58 -2.00 7.59
C THR A 79 6.57 -2.82 6.78
N SER A 80 7.16 -2.26 5.72
CA SER A 80 8.15 -3.02 4.95
C SER A 80 9.37 -3.39 5.77
N LEU A 81 9.79 -2.50 6.66
CA LEU A 81 10.89 -2.74 7.59
C LEU A 81 10.51 -3.83 8.60
N SER A 82 9.34 -3.75 9.23
CA SER A 82 8.91 -4.74 10.22
C SER A 82 8.69 -6.13 9.61
N ASP A 83 8.10 -6.22 8.42
CA ASP A 83 7.93 -7.49 7.70
C ASP A 83 9.28 -8.20 7.48
N TYR A 84 10.28 -7.46 6.98
CA TYR A 84 11.62 -8.01 6.80
C TYR A 84 12.26 -8.40 8.14
N VAL A 85 12.10 -7.58 9.17
CA VAL A 85 12.68 -7.82 10.50
C VAL A 85 12.11 -9.07 11.17
N VAL A 86 10.80 -9.28 11.07
CA VAL A 86 10.12 -10.47 11.61
C VAL A 86 10.60 -11.72 10.91
N GLU A 87 10.61 -11.71 9.57
CA GLU A 87 11.04 -12.87 8.77
C GLU A 87 12.53 -13.20 8.97
N SER A 88 13.39 -12.18 8.99
CA SER A 88 14.85 -12.35 9.13
C SER A 88 15.33 -12.44 10.58
N GLN A 89 14.46 -12.20 11.56
CA GLN A 89 14.77 -12.20 12.99
C GLN A 89 15.95 -11.27 13.34
N ARG A 90 16.00 -10.08 12.73
CA ARG A 90 17.12 -9.14 12.80
C ARG A 90 16.96 -8.14 13.95
N ILE A 91 17.79 -8.26 14.98
CA ILE A 91 17.76 -7.36 16.15
C ILE A 91 18.09 -5.91 15.79
N ASP A 92 19.09 -5.68 14.95
CA ASP A 92 19.44 -4.34 14.48
C ASP A 92 18.31 -3.70 13.66
N GLY A 93 17.58 -4.50 12.89
CA GLY A 93 16.37 -4.04 12.22
C GLY A 93 15.22 -3.74 13.19
N LEU A 94 15.07 -4.50 14.27
CA LEU A 94 14.08 -4.20 15.32
C LEU A 94 14.41 -2.89 16.06
N GLU A 95 15.69 -2.58 16.26
CA GLU A 95 16.13 -1.25 16.76
C GLU A 95 15.66 -0.14 15.82
N TYR A 96 15.76 -0.34 14.50
CA TYR A 96 15.22 0.60 13.52
C TYR A 96 13.71 0.75 13.63
N VAL A 97 12.94 -0.35 13.77
CA VAL A 97 11.49 -0.27 13.96
C VAL A 97 11.14 0.56 15.20
N VAL A 98 11.78 0.30 16.34
CA VAL A 98 11.56 1.07 17.58
C VAL A 98 11.93 2.54 17.38
N SER A 99 13.04 2.84 16.70
CA SER A 99 13.44 4.23 16.42
C SER A 99 12.45 4.96 15.53
N THR A 100 11.85 4.28 14.55
CA THR A 100 10.84 4.86 13.66
C THR A 100 9.53 5.16 14.40
N VAL A 101 9.11 4.25 15.29
CA VAL A 101 7.96 4.49 16.17
C VAL A 101 8.22 5.66 17.11
N ALA A 102 9.41 5.71 17.72
CA ALA A 102 9.83 6.80 18.59
C ALA A 102 9.83 8.14 17.85
N TYR A 103 10.40 8.19 16.65
CA TYR A 103 10.41 9.37 15.79
C TYR A 103 9.00 9.88 15.54
N ALA A 104 8.07 9.02 15.13
CA ALA A 104 6.69 9.41 14.88
C ALA A 104 6.02 10.02 16.13
N PHE A 105 6.11 9.35 17.27
CA PHE A 105 5.43 9.80 18.49
C PHE A 105 6.08 10.99 19.20
N ASN A 106 7.32 11.34 18.87
CA ASN A 106 7.93 12.60 19.32
C ASN A 106 7.23 13.84 18.72
N HIS A 107 6.42 13.66 17.68
CA HIS A 107 5.65 14.71 17.01
C HIS A 107 4.13 14.54 17.16
N GLN A 108 3.70 13.70 18.10
CA GLN A 108 2.26 13.52 18.37
C GLN A 108 1.73 14.71 19.18
N GLU A 109 0.59 15.23 18.75
CA GLU A 109 -0.13 16.28 19.45
C GLU A 109 -0.97 15.72 20.61
N ALA A 110 -1.44 16.61 21.50
CA ALA A 110 -2.17 16.22 22.70
C ALA A 110 -3.52 15.52 22.41
N ASP A 111 -4.13 15.78 21.25
CA ASP A 111 -5.38 15.17 20.80
C ASP A 111 -5.18 13.81 20.11
N GLY A 112 -3.93 13.37 19.93
CA GLY A 112 -3.59 12.12 19.24
C GLY A 112 -3.29 12.26 17.75
N GLY A 113 -3.50 13.45 17.19
CA GLY A 113 -3.03 13.84 15.87
C GLY A 113 -1.52 14.05 15.83
N PHE A 114 -1.01 14.57 14.73
CA PHE A 114 0.42 14.77 14.53
C PHE A 114 0.72 16.13 13.93
N GLU A 115 1.85 16.69 14.35
CA GLU A 115 2.31 17.98 13.86
C GLU A 115 2.41 18.00 12.33
N LEU A 116 2.17 19.17 11.75
CA LEU A 116 2.46 19.49 10.35
C LEU A 116 3.54 20.57 10.28
N VAL A 117 4.72 20.20 9.78
CA VAL A 117 5.84 21.12 9.59
C VAL A 117 6.14 21.22 8.10
N ILE A 118 5.75 22.33 7.45
CA ILE A 118 5.95 22.50 6.01
C ILE A 118 7.42 22.83 5.71
N PRO A 119 8.12 22.04 4.88
CA PRO A 119 9.47 22.38 4.41
C PRO A 119 9.52 23.78 3.78
N ALA A 120 10.54 24.56 4.13
CA ALA A 120 10.68 25.95 3.69
C ALA A 120 10.72 26.12 2.16
N HIS A 121 11.25 25.13 1.43
CA HIS A 121 11.28 25.15 -0.03
C HIS A 121 9.87 25.03 -0.66
N LEU A 122 8.93 24.34 0.01
CA LEU A 122 7.54 24.24 -0.45
C LEU A 122 6.76 25.52 -0.22
N LEU A 123 6.98 26.21 0.91
CA LEU A 123 6.32 27.49 1.21
C LEU A 123 6.58 28.57 0.15
N ASN A 124 7.68 28.45 -0.59
CA ASN A 124 8.07 29.38 -1.65
C ASN A 124 7.68 28.89 -3.06
N SER A 125 7.07 27.71 -3.19
CA SER A 125 6.62 27.17 -4.47
C SER A 125 5.31 27.81 -4.90
N SER A 126 5.18 28.14 -6.20
CA SER A 126 3.92 28.62 -6.79
C SER A 126 2.81 27.57 -6.77
N ASP A 127 3.19 26.28 -6.65
CA ASP A 127 2.28 25.15 -6.73
C ASP A 127 1.90 24.60 -5.35
N TYR A 128 2.31 25.30 -4.28
CA TYR A 128 1.98 24.90 -2.92
C TYR A 128 0.52 25.17 -2.60
N THR A 129 -0.18 24.11 -2.21
CA THR A 129 -1.50 24.17 -1.58
C THR A 129 -1.36 23.62 -0.16
N ALA A 130 -1.83 24.39 0.83
CA ALA A 130 -1.78 23.95 2.21
C ALA A 130 -2.66 22.71 2.43
N PRO A 131 -2.16 21.68 3.14
CA PRO A 131 -2.98 20.52 3.50
C PRO A 131 -4.23 20.93 4.26
N THR A 132 -5.36 20.32 3.91
CA THR A 132 -6.62 20.47 4.64
C THR A 132 -6.66 19.57 5.87
N GLU A 133 -7.65 19.75 6.75
CA GLU A 133 -7.88 18.86 7.88
C GLU A 133 -8.08 17.40 7.42
N GLY A 134 -8.78 17.19 6.31
CA GLY A 134 -8.93 15.86 5.70
C GLY A 134 -7.60 15.25 5.25
N ASP A 135 -6.70 16.05 4.67
CA ASP A 135 -5.36 15.58 4.29
C ASP A 135 -4.54 15.07 5.49
N LEU A 136 -4.69 15.74 6.63
CA LEU A 136 -3.99 15.40 7.88
C LEU A 136 -4.62 14.16 8.52
N ALA A 137 -5.94 14.09 8.58
CA ALA A 137 -6.66 12.93 9.10
C ALA A 137 -6.33 11.67 8.27
N SER A 138 -6.42 11.73 6.93
CA SER A 138 -6.05 10.60 6.06
C SER A 138 -4.56 10.27 6.21
N GLY A 139 -3.69 11.28 6.31
CA GLY A 139 -2.27 11.08 6.55
C GLY A 139 -1.97 10.33 7.85
N THR A 140 -2.72 10.62 8.92
CA THR A 140 -2.67 9.92 10.19
C THR A 140 -3.21 8.50 10.08
N ALA A 141 -4.31 8.29 9.34
CA ALA A 141 -4.85 6.96 9.08
C ALA A 141 -3.85 6.08 8.29
N PHE A 142 -3.15 6.65 7.31
CA PHE A 142 -2.14 5.90 6.54
C PHE A 142 -1.01 5.44 7.45
N PHE A 143 -0.50 6.32 8.32
CA PHE A 143 0.50 5.93 9.32
C PHE A 143 -0.05 4.87 10.28
N ALA A 144 -1.25 5.08 10.83
CA ALA A 144 -1.89 4.17 11.77
C ALA A 144 -2.10 2.77 11.19
N SER A 145 -2.43 2.65 9.90
CA SER A 145 -2.49 1.36 9.22
C SER A 145 -1.15 0.64 9.22
N SER A 146 -0.05 1.36 8.93
CA SER A 146 1.29 0.78 8.88
C SER A 146 1.80 0.40 10.26
N LEU A 147 1.53 1.25 11.26
CA LEU A 147 1.81 1.02 12.65
C LEU A 147 1.06 -0.21 13.18
N GLY A 148 -0.24 -0.31 12.93
CA GLY A 148 -1.04 -1.43 13.41
C GLY A 148 -0.62 -2.76 12.78
N ILE A 149 -0.35 -2.81 11.46
CA ILE A 149 0.19 -4.01 10.81
C ILE A 149 1.54 -4.39 11.44
N THR A 150 2.43 -3.41 11.63
CA THR A 150 3.74 -3.63 12.26
C THR A 150 3.61 -4.24 13.65
N LEU A 151 2.74 -3.68 14.50
CA LEU A 151 2.52 -4.16 15.86
C LEU A 151 1.93 -5.58 15.88
N LEU A 152 0.96 -5.85 15.01
CA LEU A 152 0.34 -7.17 14.93
C LEU A 152 1.35 -8.22 14.46
N SER A 153 2.13 -7.96 13.40
CA SER A 153 3.14 -8.92 12.90
C SER A 153 4.24 -9.19 13.92
N LEU A 154 4.66 -8.16 14.68
CA LEU A 154 5.59 -8.36 15.80
C LEU A 154 4.95 -9.24 16.89
N GLU A 155 3.74 -8.93 17.35
CA GLU A 155 3.08 -9.70 18.43
C GLU A 155 2.64 -11.11 18.01
N SER A 156 2.53 -11.42 16.71
CA SER A 156 2.32 -12.78 16.21
C SER A 156 3.61 -13.59 16.03
N SER A 157 4.78 -12.93 15.99
CA SER A 157 6.07 -13.58 15.84
C SER A 157 6.55 -14.24 17.15
N PRO A 158 6.77 -15.57 17.19
CA PRO A 158 7.34 -16.24 18.36
C PRO A 158 8.73 -15.71 18.72
N TRP A 159 9.53 -15.31 17.71
CA TRP A 159 10.83 -14.69 17.93
C TRP A 159 10.71 -13.38 18.71
N PHE A 160 9.80 -12.49 18.29
CA PHE A 160 9.60 -11.23 18.99
C PHE A 160 9.00 -11.43 20.38
N VAL A 161 8.08 -12.36 20.58
CA VAL A 161 7.36 -12.55 21.86
C VAL A 161 8.17 -13.33 22.89
N GLU A 162 8.86 -14.39 22.48
CA GLU A 162 9.47 -15.35 23.41
C GLU A 162 10.98 -15.15 23.61
N SER A 163 11.66 -14.53 22.65
CA SER A 163 13.11 -14.37 22.73
C SER A 163 13.52 -13.34 23.81
N THR A 164 14.60 -13.64 24.53
CA THR A 164 15.16 -12.74 25.55
C THR A 164 15.92 -11.58 24.94
N GLU A 165 16.46 -11.75 23.73
CA GLU A 165 17.21 -10.70 23.03
C GLU A 165 16.31 -9.53 22.58
N THR A 166 15.01 -9.79 22.34
CA THR A 166 14.02 -8.78 21.94
C THR A 166 13.37 -8.09 23.15
N GLU A 167 13.58 -8.58 24.39
CA GLU A 167 12.84 -8.16 25.58
C GLU A 167 12.93 -6.64 25.85
N ALA A 168 14.13 -6.08 25.74
CA ALA A 168 14.35 -4.65 25.95
C ALA A 168 13.64 -3.80 24.88
N LEU A 169 13.69 -4.21 23.61
CA LEU A 169 13.06 -3.52 22.49
C LEU A 169 11.54 -3.65 22.52
N ARG A 170 11.02 -4.83 22.88
CA ARG A 170 9.59 -5.07 23.12
C ARG A 170 9.07 -4.20 24.25
N THR A 171 9.82 -4.08 25.35
CA THR A 171 9.46 -3.20 26.46
C THR A 171 9.50 -1.73 26.05
N ALA A 172 10.51 -1.30 25.29
CA ALA A 172 10.60 0.06 24.77
C ALA A 172 9.41 0.39 23.85
N LEU A 173 9.04 -0.51 22.95
CA LEU A 173 7.92 -0.33 22.05
C LEU A 173 6.59 -0.15 22.80
N ARG A 174 6.34 -0.96 23.83
CA ARG A 174 5.13 -0.87 24.68
C ARG A 174 5.01 0.42 25.48
N THR A 175 6.10 1.19 25.64
CA THR A 175 5.99 2.53 26.26
C THR A 175 5.14 3.50 25.43
N TYR A 176 4.94 3.21 24.14
CA TYR A 176 4.11 4.00 23.24
C TYR A 176 2.62 3.61 23.25
N ASP A 177 2.20 2.55 23.95
CA ASP A 177 0.78 2.11 23.98
C ASP A 177 -0.19 3.26 24.30
N PRO A 178 0.06 4.15 25.29
CA PRO A 178 -0.84 5.28 25.55
C PRO A 178 -0.89 6.29 24.40
N ALA A 179 0.18 6.43 23.62
CA ALA A 179 0.22 7.30 22.44
C ALA A 179 -0.52 6.65 21.27
N ILE A 180 -0.34 5.34 21.07
CA ILE A 180 -1.07 4.55 20.07
C ILE A 180 -2.58 4.64 20.32
N GLU A 181 -3.01 4.51 21.58
CA GLU A 181 -4.42 4.67 21.97
C GLU A 181 -4.97 6.05 21.62
N ARG A 182 -4.21 7.13 21.88
CA ARG A 182 -4.63 8.49 21.49
C ARG A 182 -4.74 8.65 19.98
N THR A 183 -3.86 8.03 19.19
CA THR A 183 -3.98 8.06 17.72
C THR A 183 -5.25 7.36 17.25
N LEU A 184 -5.62 6.22 17.86
CA LEU A 184 -6.89 5.58 17.54
C LEU A 184 -8.09 6.45 17.95
N ASP A 185 -8.05 7.08 19.13
CA ASP A 185 -9.11 7.98 19.60
C ASP A 185 -9.25 9.22 18.68
N TYR A 186 -8.13 9.80 18.23
CA TYR A 186 -8.11 10.84 17.21
C TYR A 186 -8.84 10.36 15.95
N LEU A 187 -8.49 9.21 15.40
CA LEU A 187 -9.15 8.68 14.20
C LEU A 187 -10.64 8.41 14.44
N LEU A 188 -11.03 7.88 15.60
CA LEU A 188 -12.44 7.65 15.94
C LEU A 188 -13.24 8.96 15.93
N THR A 189 -12.66 10.06 16.42
CA THR A 189 -13.33 11.38 16.40
C THR A 189 -13.41 12.01 15.01
N HIS A 190 -12.54 11.61 14.08
CA HIS A 190 -12.50 12.12 12.70
C HIS A 190 -13.15 11.18 11.68
N ALA A 191 -13.82 10.12 12.13
CA ALA A 191 -14.41 9.10 11.25
C ALA A 191 -15.35 9.67 10.17
N ASP A 192 -16.22 10.61 10.54
CA ASP A 192 -17.16 11.22 9.60
C ASP A 192 -16.44 12.13 8.57
N LEU A 193 -15.39 12.84 9.00
CA LEU A 193 -14.55 13.63 8.11
C LEU A 193 -13.87 12.72 7.09
N LEU A 194 -13.27 11.62 7.52
CA LEU A 194 -12.60 10.64 6.66
C LEU A 194 -13.58 10.01 5.65
N LYS A 195 -14.75 9.55 6.11
CA LYS A 195 -15.80 9.00 5.23
C LYS A 195 -16.20 9.97 4.13
N GLN A 196 -16.27 11.27 4.44
CA GLN A 196 -16.61 12.29 3.45
C GLN A 196 -15.43 12.61 2.52
N TYR A 197 -14.24 12.79 3.09
CA TYR A 197 -13.06 13.28 2.38
C TYR A 197 -12.50 12.23 1.42
N ASP A 198 -12.48 10.96 1.83
CA ASP A 198 -11.92 9.85 1.07
C ASP A 198 -12.98 9.07 0.27
N ALA A 199 -14.23 9.57 0.23
CA ALA A 199 -15.39 8.91 -0.38
C ALA A 199 -15.23 8.48 -1.85
N GLN A 200 -14.26 9.02 -2.59
CA GLN A 200 -14.01 8.76 -4.02
C GLN A 200 -12.61 8.17 -4.29
N ALA A 201 -11.95 7.68 -3.24
CA ALA A 201 -10.62 7.11 -3.28
C ALA A 201 -10.61 5.78 -2.49
N PRO A 202 -11.05 4.66 -3.10
CA PRO A 202 -11.14 3.37 -2.43
C PRO A 202 -9.82 2.93 -1.80
N ASN A 203 -8.66 3.29 -2.36
CA ASN A 203 -7.38 3.02 -1.71
C ASN A 203 -7.24 3.71 -0.35
N ARG A 204 -7.75 4.93 -0.19
CA ARG A 204 -7.71 5.68 1.07
C ARG A 204 -8.69 5.12 2.08
N LEU A 205 -9.91 4.78 1.64
CA LEU A 205 -10.89 4.09 2.50
C LEU A 205 -10.36 2.73 2.99
N LEU A 206 -9.56 2.02 2.20
CA LEU A 206 -8.90 0.78 2.64
C LEU A 206 -7.74 1.04 3.61
N PHE A 207 -7.02 2.17 3.49
CA PHE A 207 -6.08 2.60 4.53
C PHE A 207 -6.82 2.88 5.85
N ASP A 208 -7.94 3.59 5.80
CA ASP A 208 -8.77 3.86 6.98
C ASP A 208 -9.26 2.54 7.61
N ALA A 209 -9.81 1.63 6.78
CA ALA A 209 -10.25 0.32 7.24
C ALA A 209 -9.12 -0.46 7.93
N LEU A 210 -7.93 -0.50 7.34
CA LEU A 210 -6.76 -1.14 7.95
C LEU A 210 -6.32 -0.45 9.23
N ALA A 211 -6.33 0.88 9.31
CA ALA A 211 -5.96 1.62 10.51
C ALA A 211 -6.88 1.24 11.68
N TYR A 212 -8.19 1.30 11.48
CA TYR A 212 -9.15 0.92 12.52
C TYR A 212 -9.11 -0.57 12.84
N TYR A 213 -8.95 -1.45 11.83
CA TYR A 213 -8.93 -2.89 12.06
C TYR A 213 -7.69 -3.32 12.84
N SER A 214 -6.51 -2.91 12.38
CA SER A 214 -5.23 -3.35 12.95
C SER A 214 -4.98 -2.77 14.33
N LEU A 215 -5.20 -1.46 14.54
CA LEU A 215 -5.12 -0.87 15.88
C LEU A 215 -6.27 -1.34 16.78
N GLY A 216 -7.45 -1.60 16.20
CA GLY A 216 -8.58 -2.18 16.92
C GLY A 216 -8.27 -3.56 17.48
N LYS A 217 -7.60 -4.43 16.72
CA LYS A 217 -7.13 -5.73 17.22
C LYS A 217 -6.02 -5.56 18.26
N TYR A 218 -5.02 -4.71 17.99
CA TYR A 218 -3.89 -4.51 18.90
C TYR A 218 -4.33 -3.99 20.28
N LEU A 219 -5.28 -3.04 20.32
CA LEU A 219 -5.76 -2.41 21.55
C LEU A 219 -7.03 -3.06 22.14
N ASP A 220 -7.54 -4.14 21.54
CA ASP A 220 -8.81 -4.78 21.91
C ASP A 220 -10.02 -3.79 21.91
N ARG A 221 -10.12 -2.97 20.86
CA ARG A 221 -11.14 -1.92 20.70
C ARG A 221 -12.20 -2.32 19.68
N ALA A 222 -13.24 -3.01 20.14
CA ALA A 222 -14.34 -3.51 19.28
C ALA A 222 -15.05 -2.41 18.47
N ASN A 223 -15.15 -1.19 18.99
CA ASN A 223 -15.73 -0.05 18.25
C ASN A 223 -14.92 0.33 17.01
N ALA A 224 -13.59 0.19 17.06
CA ALA A 224 -12.73 0.41 15.91
C ALA A 224 -12.93 -0.70 14.87
N ILE A 225 -13.06 -1.97 15.29
CA ILE A 225 -13.35 -3.08 14.36
C ILE A 225 -14.67 -2.87 13.60
N VAL A 226 -15.72 -2.39 14.27
CA VAL A 226 -16.99 -2.05 13.61
C VAL A 226 -16.78 -0.97 12.56
N LEU A 227 -16.06 0.11 12.91
CA LEU A 227 -15.81 1.20 11.98
C LEU A 227 -14.93 0.77 10.80
N ALA A 228 -13.97 -0.12 11.03
CA ALA A 228 -13.16 -0.71 9.96
C ALA A 228 -14.01 -1.42 8.90
N GLN A 229 -15.04 -2.16 9.33
CA GLN A 229 -15.97 -2.82 8.43
C GLN A 229 -16.80 -1.80 7.62
N GLU A 230 -17.18 -0.66 8.23
CA GLU A 230 -17.87 0.41 7.51
C GLU A 230 -16.99 1.02 6.40
N PHE A 231 -15.73 1.34 6.70
CA PHE A 231 -14.78 1.85 5.70
C PHE A 231 -14.47 0.83 4.60
N MET A 232 -14.29 -0.44 4.98
CA MET A 232 -14.14 -1.53 4.02
C MET A 232 -15.32 -1.56 3.06
N GLU A 233 -16.56 -1.56 3.57
CA GLU A 233 -17.74 -1.58 2.71
C GLU A 233 -17.83 -0.36 1.79
N LEU A 234 -17.49 0.83 2.29
CA LEU A 234 -17.41 2.06 1.46
C LEU A 234 -16.37 1.94 0.32
N ALA A 235 -15.27 1.22 0.55
CA ALA A 235 -14.29 0.95 -0.50
C ALA A 235 -14.81 -0.12 -1.48
N LEU A 236 -15.39 -1.21 -0.99
CA LEU A 236 -15.83 -2.34 -1.80
C LEU A 236 -16.98 -1.97 -2.75
N VAL A 237 -17.89 -1.07 -2.34
CA VAL A 237 -18.94 -0.56 -3.25
C VAL A 237 -18.40 0.27 -4.40
N GLN A 238 -17.13 0.70 -4.34
CA GLN A 238 -16.42 1.37 -5.43
C GLN A 238 -15.65 0.39 -6.31
N THR A 239 -16.01 -0.89 -6.32
CA THR A 239 -15.52 -1.84 -7.32
C THR A 239 -16.40 -1.78 -8.56
N ASP A 240 -15.82 -1.57 -9.74
CA ASP A 240 -16.57 -1.61 -11.00
C ASP A 240 -17.17 -3.00 -11.22
N ALA A 241 -18.49 -3.08 -11.37
CA ALA A 241 -19.20 -4.35 -11.44
C ALA A 241 -18.92 -5.14 -12.72
N ALA A 242 -18.49 -4.47 -13.80
CA ALA A 242 -18.29 -5.11 -15.10
C ALA A 242 -16.84 -5.52 -15.32
N GLN A 243 -15.89 -4.67 -14.93
CA GLN A 243 -14.46 -4.86 -15.15
C GLN A 243 -13.69 -5.27 -13.90
N GLY A 244 -14.21 -4.97 -12.71
CA GLY A 244 -13.65 -5.45 -11.45
C GLY A 244 -12.59 -4.58 -10.77
N TYR A 245 -12.15 -3.48 -11.39
CA TYR A 245 -11.18 -2.56 -10.78
C TYR A 245 -11.81 -1.68 -9.69
N PHE A 246 -10.99 -1.15 -8.79
CA PHE A 246 -11.38 -0.10 -7.84
C PHE A 246 -11.48 1.26 -8.54
N ILE A 247 -12.63 1.93 -8.40
CA ILE A 247 -12.97 3.19 -9.07
C ILE A 247 -12.27 4.35 -8.36
N GLU A 248 -11.18 4.83 -8.95
CA GLU A 248 -10.36 5.93 -8.43
C GLU A 248 -10.68 7.22 -9.18
N GLY A 249 -11.13 8.26 -8.47
CA GLY A 249 -11.46 9.54 -9.10
C GLY A 249 -12.54 9.46 -10.19
N GLY A 250 -13.47 8.49 -10.08
CA GLY A 250 -14.56 8.28 -11.02
C GLY A 250 -14.23 7.42 -12.24
N GLY A 251 -13.03 6.86 -12.33
CA GLY A 251 -12.63 5.92 -13.39
C GLY A 251 -11.61 4.92 -12.88
N TRP A 252 -10.77 4.41 -13.77
CA TRP A 252 -9.74 3.45 -13.39
C TRP A 252 -8.38 4.14 -13.26
N ASP A 253 -7.54 3.59 -12.39
CA ASP A 253 -6.15 4.03 -12.22
C ASP A 253 -5.30 2.80 -11.88
N SER A 254 -4.42 2.37 -12.78
CA SER A 254 -3.64 1.14 -12.61
C SER A 254 -2.63 1.21 -11.45
N SER A 255 -2.21 2.42 -11.05
CA SER A 255 -1.34 2.61 -9.89
C SER A 255 -2.15 2.43 -8.61
N TYR A 256 -3.22 3.21 -8.45
CA TYR A 256 -4.03 3.15 -7.23
C TYR A 256 -4.88 1.88 -7.11
N ASN A 257 -5.25 1.22 -8.22
CA ASN A 257 -5.85 -0.11 -8.17
C ASN A 257 -4.87 -1.13 -7.57
N GLY A 258 -3.58 -1.07 -7.91
CA GLY A 258 -2.54 -1.88 -7.26
C GLY A 258 -2.43 -1.60 -5.75
N VAL A 259 -2.50 -0.33 -5.35
CA VAL A 259 -2.55 0.05 -3.92
C VAL A 259 -3.77 -0.54 -3.23
N ALA A 260 -4.96 -0.38 -3.80
CA ALA A 260 -6.21 -0.89 -3.24
C ALA A 260 -6.21 -2.43 -3.13
N ILE A 261 -5.72 -3.15 -4.15
CA ILE A 261 -5.56 -4.62 -4.09
C ILE A 261 -4.66 -5.02 -2.93
N LYS A 262 -3.48 -4.38 -2.79
CA LYS A 262 -2.53 -4.65 -1.71
C LYS A 262 -3.22 -4.48 -0.35
N LEU A 263 -3.89 -3.35 -0.13
CA LEU A 263 -4.53 -3.06 1.16
C LEU A 263 -5.71 -4.02 1.45
N ALA A 264 -6.51 -4.37 0.44
CA ALA A 264 -7.59 -5.34 0.60
C ALA A 264 -7.07 -6.73 0.97
N MET A 265 -5.93 -7.15 0.40
CA MET A 265 -5.28 -8.42 0.76
C MET A 265 -4.68 -8.39 2.16
N GLU A 266 -4.09 -7.28 2.60
CA GLU A 266 -3.61 -7.18 3.98
C GLU A 266 -4.75 -7.24 4.99
N LEU A 267 -5.87 -6.57 4.70
CA LEU A 267 -7.04 -6.67 5.55
C LEU A 267 -7.59 -8.12 5.55
N TYR A 268 -7.55 -8.81 4.41
CA TYR A 268 -7.93 -10.22 4.30
C TYR A 268 -7.03 -11.11 5.16
N LEU A 269 -5.71 -10.91 5.11
CA LEU A 269 -4.71 -11.70 5.84
C LEU A 269 -4.76 -11.47 7.36
N LEU A 270 -5.21 -10.30 7.79
CA LEU A 270 -5.37 -9.96 9.21
C LEU A 270 -6.75 -10.32 9.77
N ALA A 271 -7.74 -10.50 8.89
CA ALA A 271 -9.12 -10.72 9.29
C ALA A 271 -9.36 -12.14 9.83
N ASP A 272 -10.03 -12.24 10.98
CA ASP A 272 -10.46 -13.52 11.53
C ASP A 272 -11.85 -13.92 11.01
N GLU A 273 -12.66 -12.93 10.62
CA GLU A 273 -14.05 -13.12 10.25
C GLU A 273 -14.21 -13.60 8.80
N ALA A 274 -14.72 -14.83 8.63
CA ALA A 274 -14.96 -15.42 7.30
C ALA A 274 -15.82 -14.56 6.36
N ALA A 275 -16.78 -13.79 6.90
CA ALA A 275 -17.60 -12.88 6.11
C ALA A 275 -16.77 -11.73 5.50
N ILE A 276 -15.87 -11.12 6.29
CA ILE A 276 -14.93 -10.09 5.84
C ILE A 276 -14.02 -10.68 4.77
N LYS A 277 -13.40 -11.83 5.07
CA LYS A 277 -12.49 -12.52 4.14
C LYS A 277 -13.15 -12.81 2.80
N SER A 278 -14.38 -13.34 2.80
CA SER A 278 -15.11 -13.65 1.56
C SER A 278 -15.37 -12.40 0.71
N ARG A 279 -15.75 -11.27 1.33
CA ARG A 279 -16.05 -10.03 0.61
C ARG A 279 -14.79 -9.40 0.00
N LEU A 280 -13.69 -9.40 0.76
CA LEU A 280 -12.40 -8.91 0.28
C LEU A 280 -11.86 -9.78 -0.86
N ALA A 281 -11.90 -11.11 -0.72
CA ALA A 281 -11.45 -12.03 -1.75
C ALA A 281 -12.19 -11.84 -3.08
N GLU A 282 -13.51 -11.69 -3.03
CA GLU A 282 -14.30 -11.43 -4.22
C GLU A 282 -13.85 -10.15 -4.96
N ALA A 283 -13.59 -9.07 -4.21
CA ALA A 283 -13.16 -7.81 -4.77
C ALA A 283 -11.72 -7.86 -5.32
N PHE A 284 -10.76 -8.29 -4.52
CA PHE A 284 -9.36 -8.28 -4.94
C PHE A 284 -9.08 -9.28 -6.06
N ILE A 285 -9.82 -10.40 -6.15
CA ILE A 285 -9.66 -11.36 -7.27
C ILE A 285 -10.00 -10.69 -8.60
N ARG A 286 -11.15 -10.01 -8.66
CA ARG A 286 -11.56 -9.30 -9.88
C ARG A 286 -10.63 -8.13 -10.20
N ALA A 287 -10.27 -7.33 -9.19
CA ALA A 287 -9.38 -6.19 -9.36
C ALA A 287 -8.00 -6.62 -9.84
N THR A 288 -7.47 -7.74 -9.34
CA THR A 288 -6.18 -8.29 -9.77
C THR A 288 -6.27 -8.84 -11.19
N ALA A 289 -7.32 -9.59 -11.54
CA ALA A 289 -7.51 -10.06 -12.91
C ALA A 289 -7.51 -8.91 -13.93
N TRP A 290 -8.16 -7.79 -13.59
CA TRP A 290 -8.09 -6.57 -14.39
C TRP A 290 -6.68 -5.96 -14.40
N GLN A 291 -6.02 -5.86 -13.24
CA GLN A 291 -4.68 -5.28 -13.10
C GLN A 291 -3.66 -6.01 -13.98
N LEU A 292 -3.71 -7.34 -14.03
CA LEU A 292 -2.81 -8.15 -14.85
C LEU A 292 -2.87 -7.79 -16.34
N SER A 293 -4.03 -7.34 -16.84
CA SER A 293 -4.18 -6.86 -18.23
C SER A 293 -3.50 -5.50 -18.49
N ARG A 294 -3.09 -4.80 -17.44
CA ARG A 294 -2.44 -3.48 -17.48
C ARG A 294 -0.95 -3.53 -17.25
N ILE A 295 -0.37 -4.72 -17.12
CA ILE A 295 1.06 -4.90 -16.94
C ILE A 295 1.62 -5.57 -18.19
N ALA A 296 2.57 -4.90 -18.84
CA ALA A 296 3.24 -5.45 -20.02
C ALA A 296 4.17 -6.61 -19.63
N GLY A 297 4.55 -7.43 -20.62
CA GLY A 297 5.42 -8.60 -20.38
C GLY A 297 6.79 -8.26 -19.78
N ASN A 298 7.28 -7.02 -19.97
CA ASN A 298 8.52 -6.51 -19.38
C ASN A 298 8.36 -5.96 -17.95
N GLY A 299 7.15 -5.94 -17.38
CA GLY A 299 6.89 -5.41 -16.04
C GLY A 299 6.40 -3.94 -16.01
N GLU A 300 6.33 -3.25 -17.14
CA GLU A 300 5.81 -1.89 -17.17
C GLU A 300 4.31 -1.85 -16.84
N VAL A 301 3.92 -1.02 -15.88
CA VAL A 301 2.51 -0.79 -15.53
C VAL A 301 1.97 0.35 -16.40
N SER A 302 1.02 0.02 -17.28
CA SER A 302 0.41 0.98 -18.19
C SER A 302 -0.42 2.02 -17.43
N THR A 303 -0.14 3.30 -17.65
CA THR A 303 -0.94 4.42 -17.15
C THR A 303 -1.95 4.97 -18.18
N ASP A 304 -2.07 4.34 -19.35
CA ASP A 304 -2.86 4.84 -20.49
C ASP A 304 -4.36 4.91 -20.23
N GLY A 305 -4.85 6.05 -19.75
CA GLY A 305 -6.26 6.26 -19.42
C GLY A 305 -6.54 6.26 -17.91
N ASN A 306 -5.47 6.22 -17.09
CA ASN A 306 -5.57 6.50 -15.66
C ASN A 306 -6.22 7.86 -15.41
N THR A 307 -7.06 7.92 -14.39
CA THR A 307 -7.73 9.16 -13.97
C THR A 307 -6.84 10.09 -13.15
N ARG A 308 -5.80 9.56 -12.49
CA ARG A 308 -4.98 10.34 -11.54
C ARG A 308 -3.49 10.25 -11.84
N VAL A 309 -2.93 9.04 -12.01
CA VAL A 309 -1.49 8.80 -12.18
C VAL A 309 -1.15 8.62 -13.66
N TYR A 310 -0.66 9.68 -14.29
CA TYR A 310 -0.18 9.71 -15.67
C TYR A 310 0.75 10.92 -15.84
N ALA A 311 1.46 11.02 -16.96
CA ALA A 311 2.34 12.15 -17.24
C ALA A 311 1.59 13.51 -17.21
N GLY A 312 1.94 14.37 -16.26
CA GLY A 312 1.23 15.63 -15.98
C GLY A 312 -0.07 15.48 -15.19
N GLY A 313 -0.26 14.34 -14.54
CA GLY A 313 -1.43 14.02 -13.70
C GLY A 313 -1.33 14.58 -12.29
N GLU A 314 -1.83 13.80 -11.32
CA GLU A 314 -1.85 14.19 -9.91
C GLU A 314 -0.45 14.49 -9.39
N SER A 315 -0.30 15.65 -8.77
CA SER A 315 0.90 16.04 -8.06
C SER A 315 0.59 16.22 -6.58
N PHE A 316 1.54 15.87 -5.73
CA PHE A 316 1.45 16.15 -4.30
C PHE A 316 2.65 16.97 -3.85
N LEU A 317 2.36 18.23 -3.50
CA LEU A 317 3.33 19.22 -3.06
C LEU A 317 4.43 19.46 -4.08
N GLY A 318 4.02 19.76 -5.32
CA GLY A 318 4.93 20.03 -6.44
C GLY A 318 5.63 18.80 -7.03
N ASN A 319 5.46 17.61 -6.45
CA ASN A 319 6.00 16.37 -6.99
C ASN A 319 4.89 15.59 -7.70
N GLU A 320 5.05 15.42 -9.01
CA GLU A 320 4.19 14.54 -9.81
C GLU A 320 4.24 13.11 -9.25
N LYS A 321 3.07 12.47 -9.15
CA LYS A 321 2.98 11.10 -8.69
C LYS A 321 3.30 10.15 -9.84
N GLY A 322 4.24 9.25 -9.60
CA GLY A 322 4.48 8.09 -10.45
C GLY A 322 3.63 6.89 -10.03
N VAL A 323 3.78 5.79 -10.78
CA VAL A 323 3.22 4.49 -10.40
C VAL A 323 3.81 4.06 -9.06
N ASP A 324 2.95 3.71 -8.10
CA ASP A 324 3.36 3.11 -6.83
C ASP A 324 3.68 1.61 -7.03
N TYR A 325 4.76 1.36 -7.76
CA TYR A 325 5.15 0.01 -8.16
C TYR A 325 5.44 -0.90 -6.96
N VAL A 326 5.89 -0.35 -5.83
CA VAL A 326 6.13 -1.13 -4.61
C VAL A 326 4.84 -1.76 -4.10
N LYS A 327 3.72 -1.04 -4.12
CA LYS A 327 2.42 -1.62 -3.73
C LYS A 327 1.89 -2.58 -4.80
N VAL A 328 2.11 -2.31 -6.08
CA VAL A 328 1.77 -3.25 -7.17
C VAL A 328 2.51 -4.58 -7.02
N VAL A 329 3.83 -4.55 -6.79
CA VAL A 329 4.65 -5.74 -6.59
C VAL A 329 4.15 -6.56 -5.40
N ARG A 330 3.87 -5.91 -4.26
CA ARG A 330 3.30 -6.60 -3.09
C ARG A 330 1.93 -7.22 -3.38
N ALA A 331 1.05 -6.52 -4.08
CA ALA A 331 -0.23 -7.06 -4.51
C ALA A 331 -0.07 -8.33 -5.36
N LEU A 332 0.89 -8.34 -6.30
CA LEU A 332 1.17 -9.50 -7.15
C LEU A 332 1.73 -10.67 -6.36
N TYR A 333 2.65 -10.42 -5.40
CA TYR A 333 3.17 -11.48 -4.53
C TYR A 333 2.06 -12.09 -3.66
N TYR A 334 1.29 -11.25 -2.95
CA TYR A 334 0.17 -11.74 -2.13
C TYR A 334 -0.81 -12.55 -2.97
N PHE A 335 -1.20 -12.06 -4.15
CA PHE A 335 -2.11 -12.76 -5.03
C PHE A 335 -1.57 -14.11 -5.49
N GLY A 336 -0.33 -14.14 -6.01
CA GLY A 336 0.29 -15.34 -6.52
C GLY A 336 0.39 -16.44 -5.46
N TYR A 337 0.71 -16.08 -4.21
CA TYR A 337 0.76 -17.04 -3.11
C TYR A 337 -0.63 -17.45 -2.58
N LEU A 338 -1.59 -16.53 -2.46
CA LEU A 338 -2.96 -16.87 -2.01
C LEU A 338 -3.69 -17.78 -3.00
N THR A 339 -3.36 -17.68 -4.29
CA THR A 339 -4.07 -18.35 -5.38
C THR A 339 -3.28 -19.49 -6.02
N ASP A 340 -2.04 -19.75 -5.58
CA ASP A 340 -1.10 -20.74 -6.16
C ASP A 340 -0.81 -20.52 -7.65
N HIS A 341 -0.55 -19.25 -7.99
CA HIS A 341 -0.23 -18.78 -9.35
C HIS A 341 1.19 -18.18 -9.37
N PRO A 342 2.25 -19.02 -9.45
CA PRO A 342 3.63 -18.56 -9.43
C PRO A 342 3.98 -17.62 -10.59
N GLU A 343 3.29 -17.72 -11.72
CA GLU A 343 3.47 -16.80 -12.86
C GLU A 343 3.12 -15.34 -12.53
N VAL A 344 2.25 -15.13 -11.53
CA VAL A 344 1.92 -13.78 -11.03
C VAL A 344 3.03 -13.27 -10.11
N VAL A 345 3.65 -14.15 -9.32
CA VAL A 345 4.85 -13.80 -8.53
C VAL A 345 6.00 -13.40 -9.46
N ASP A 346 6.23 -14.17 -10.53
CA ASP A 346 7.24 -13.84 -11.55
C ASP A 346 6.95 -12.51 -12.25
N LEU A 347 5.66 -12.15 -12.43
CA LEU A 347 5.30 -10.83 -12.95
C LEU A 347 5.64 -9.72 -11.96
N GLY A 348 5.44 -9.95 -10.65
CA GLY A 348 5.89 -9.04 -9.59
C GLY A 348 7.39 -8.78 -9.64
N ASP A 349 8.20 -9.83 -9.85
CA ASP A 349 9.65 -9.67 -10.04
C ASP A 349 9.98 -8.80 -11.25
N ARG A 350 9.30 -9.01 -12.39
CA ARG A 350 9.51 -8.20 -13.59
C ARG A 350 9.11 -6.73 -13.40
N VAL A 351 7.99 -6.47 -12.70
CA VAL A 351 7.58 -5.10 -12.36
C VAL A 351 8.67 -4.45 -11.51
N LEU A 352 9.14 -5.16 -10.49
CA LEU A 352 10.18 -4.64 -9.60
C LEU A 352 11.47 -4.33 -10.37
N ASP A 353 11.90 -5.21 -11.27
CA ASP A 353 13.09 -5.03 -12.12
C ASP A 353 12.95 -3.90 -13.16
N PHE A 354 11.73 -3.55 -13.57
CA PHE A 354 11.51 -2.45 -14.51
C PHE A 354 11.69 -1.06 -13.86
N TYR A 355 11.29 -0.93 -12.59
CA TYR A 355 11.30 0.35 -11.86
C TYR A 355 12.53 0.57 -10.95
N HIS A 356 13.33 -0.47 -10.70
CA HIS A 356 14.65 -0.39 -10.05
C HIS A 356 15.77 -0.23 -11.06
#